data_AF-A0A2K9A3S4-F1
#
_entry.id   AF-A0A2K9A3S4-F1
#
_cell.length_a   1.000
_cell.length_b   1.000
_cell.length_c   1.000
_cell.angle_alpha   90.00
_cell.angle_beta   90.00
_cell.angle_gamma   90.00
#
_symmetry.space_group_name_H-M   'P 1'
#
loop_
_entity.id
_entity.type
_entity.pdbx_description
1 polymer ?
#
loop_
_entity_poly.entity_id
_entity_poly.type
_entity_poly.pdbx_seq_one_letter_code
_entity_poly.pdbx_strand_id
1 'polypeptide(L)'
;MKVNFIRKATPDELLPQDEFIIEKEVIIDVDLFETFIHDPLDDYEFIKENIDVMYCDKDDVFHCIFVTSNEHDFGILVESEGYHYARYTAYLPKSVLRSE
;
A
#
# COMPACT_ATOMS: atom_id res chain seq x y z
N MET A 1 16.19 -1.50 14.12
CA MET A 1 15.69 -0.71 12.98
C MET A 1 15.93 -1.54 11.72
N LYS A 2 14.94 -1.61 10.82
CA LYS A 2 15.02 -2.35 9.55
C LYS A 2 14.88 -1.33 8.40
N VAL A 3 15.52 -1.60 7.26
CA VAL A 3 15.48 -0.73 6.08
C VAL A 3 15.68 -1.58 4.82
N ASN A 4 15.17 -1.12 3.68
CA ASN A 4 15.38 -1.74 2.38
C ASN A 4 16.68 -1.22 1.75
N PHE A 5 17.60 -2.11 1.40
CA PHE A 5 18.78 -1.78 0.60
C PHE A 5 18.50 -2.06 -0.87
N ILE A 6 18.78 -1.08 -1.72
CA ILE A 6 18.66 -1.22 -3.18
C ILE A 6 20.07 -1.38 -3.75
N ARG A 7 20.33 -2.47 -4.47
CA ARG A 7 21.65 -2.76 -5.04
C ARG A 7 21.85 -2.00 -6.35
N LYS A 8 22.86 -1.13 -6.41
CA LYS A 8 23.18 -0.30 -7.60
C LYS A 8 22.01 0.61 -8.00
N ALA A 9 21.37 1.22 -7.01
CA ALA A 9 20.28 2.14 -7.22
C ALA A 9 20.66 3.28 -8.18
N THR A 10 19.76 3.64 -9.07
CA THR A 10 19.78 4.94 -9.76
C THR A 10 19.39 6.05 -8.79
N PRO A 11 19.66 7.33 -9.11
CA PRO A 11 19.20 8.45 -8.29
C PRO A 11 17.68 8.43 -8.03
N ASP A 12 16.89 8.05 -9.02
CA ASP A 12 15.42 8.02 -8.94
C ASP A 12 14.93 6.85 -8.06
N GLU A 13 15.66 5.74 -7.99
CA GLU A 13 15.33 4.62 -7.09
C GLU A 13 15.68 4.90 -5.63
N LEU A 14 16.51 5.91 -5.35
CA LEU A 14 16.89 6.26 -3.97
C LEU A 14 15.80 7.03 -3.23
N LEU A 15 14.89 7.67 -3.96
CA LEU A 15 13.88 8.58 -3.42
C LEU A 15 12.50 8.17 -3.95
N PRO A 16 11.47 8.00 -3.11
CA PRO A 16 10.11 7.79 -3.59
C PRO A 16 9.71 8.92 -4.56
N GLN A 17 9.27 8.56 -5.77
CA GLN A 17 8.82 9.51 -6.80
C GLN A 17 7.31 9.49 -7.01
N ASP A 18 6.66 8.36 -6.68
CA ASP A 18 5.24 8.18 -6.95
C ASP A 18 4.40 9.06 -6.01
N GLU A 19 3.53 9.87 -6.60
CA GLU A 19 2.49 10.61 -5.89
C GLU A 19 1.29 9.68 -5.64
N PHE A 20 0.64 9.85 -4.50
CA PHE A 20 -0.49 9.02 -4.13
C PHE A 20 -1.57 9.78 -3.36
N ILE A 21 -2.80 9.29 -3.46
CA ILE A 21 -3.95 9.68 -2.67
C ILE A 21 -4.52 8.44 -1.98
N ILE A 22 -4.71 8.53 -0.66
CA ILE A 22 -5.40 7.48 0.11
C ILE A 22 -6.90 7.74 -0.02
N GLU A 23 -7.58 6.95 -0.84
CA GLU A 23 -9.03 7.02 -1.00
C GLU A 23 -9.76 6.40 0.20
N LYS A 24 -9.15 5.39 0.82
CA LYS A 24 -9.75 4.70 1.98
C LYS A 24 -8.72 4.02 2.87
N GLU A 25 -8.91 4.14 4.18
CA GLU A 25 -8.23 3.31 5.18
C GLU A 25 -9.02 2.02 5.42
N VAL A 26 -8.33 0.88 5.36
CA VAL A 26 -8.88 -0.46 5.52
C VAL A 26 -8.16 -1.11 6.71
N ILE A 27 -8.85 -1.13 7.86
CA ILE A 27 -8.33 -1.74 9.09
C ILE A 27 -8.84 -3.18 9.17
N ILE A 28 -7.92 -4.13 9.08
CA ILE A 28 -8.17 -5.58 9.18
C ILE A 28 -7.55 -6.16 10.45
N ASP A 29 -7.89 -7.40 10.77
CA ASP A 29 -7.28 -8.12 11.88
C ASP A 29 -5.79 -8.42 11.61
N VAL A 30 -5.03 -8.59 12.70
CA VAL A 30 -3.58 -8.80 12.63
C VAL A 30 -3.21 -10.09 11.88
N ASP A 31 -3.96 -11.18 12.08
CA ASP A 31 -3.67 -12.47 11.45
C ASP A 31 -3.87 -12.38 9.93
N LEU A 32 -4.93 -11.71 9.48
CA LEU A 32 -5.18 -11.43 8.06
C LEU A 32 -4.15 -10.47 7.48
N PHE A 33 -3.72 -9.45 8.23
CA PHE A 33 -2.69 -8.52 7.76
C PHE A 33 -1.33 -9.19 7.60
N GLU A 34 -0.94 -10.06 8.54
CA GLU A 34 0.29 -10.86 8.43
C GLU A 34 0.23 -11.84 7.25
N THR A 35 -0.93 -12.48 7.04
CA THR A 35 -1.18 -13.34 5.87
C THR A 35 -1.03 -12.55 4.57
N PHE A 36 -1.65 -11.36 4.52
CA PHE A 36 -1.56 -10.44 3.38
C PHE A 36 -0.11 -10.04 3.05
N ILE A 37 0.69 -9.70 4.06
CA ILE A 37 2.11 -9.36 3.85
C ILE A 37 2.91 -10.57 3.33
N HIS A 38 2.57 -11.78 3.79
CA HIS A 38 3.25 -13.01 3.36
C HIS A 38 2.93 -13.35 1.90
N ASP A 39 1.66 -13.24 1.50
CA ASP A 39 1.18 -13.61 0.17
C ASP A 39 0.34 -12.47 -0.48
N PRO A 40 0.93 -11.31 -0.83
CA PRO A 40 0.20 -10.14 -1.31
C PRO A 40 -0.46 -10.30 -2.68
N LEU A 41 -0.07 -11.35 -3.42
CA LEU A 41 -0.61 -11.69 -4.74
C LEU A 41 -1.79 -12.69 -4.69
N ASP A 42 -2.22 -13.10 -3.49
CA ASP A 42 -3.45 -13.88 -3.34
C ASP A 42 -4.70 -12.99 -3.45
N ASP A 43 -5.87 -13.58 -3.68
CA ASP A 43 -7.13 -12.85 -3.79
C ASP A 43 -7.69 -12.52 -2.39
N TYR A 44 -7.91 -11.23 -2.13
CA TYR A 44 -8.44 -10.74 -0.86
C TYR A 44 -9.77 -10.00 -1.04
N GLU A 45 -10.78 -10.35 -0.25
CA GLU A 45 -12.09 -9.70 -0.33
C GLU A 45 -12.02 -8.20 -0.02
N PHE A 46 -11.16 -7.77 0.91
CA PHE A 46 -11.00 -6.34 1.21
C PHE A 46 -10.39 -5.54 0.05
N ILE A 47 -9.65 -6.17 -0.87
CA ILE A 47 -9.17 -5.51 -2.09
C ILE A 47 -10.31 -5.43 -3.09
N LYS A 48 -10.98 -6.56 -3.32
CA LYS A 48 -12.13 -6.68 -4.22
C LYS A 48 -13.27 -5.71 -3.91
N GLU A 49 -13.60 -5.53 -2.63
CA GLU A 49 -14.61 -4.58 -2.17
C GLU A 49 -14.26 -3.11 -2.43
N ASN A 50 -12.99 -2.80 -2.71
CA ASN A 50 -12.48 -1.44 -2.90
C ASN A 50 -11.83 -1.22 -4.28
N ILE A 51 -12.07 -2.09 -5.26
CA ILE A 51 -11.53 -1.95 -6.63
C ILE A 51 -11.91 -0.61 -7.26
N ASP A 52 -13.17 -0.18 -7.08
CA ASP A 52 -13.69 1.02 -7.74
C ASP A 52 -13.01 2.33 -7.28
N VAL A 53 -12.27 2.31 -6.17
CA VAL A 53 -11.54 3.48 -5.65
C VAL A 53 -10.03 3.40 -5.92
N MET A 54 -9.53 2.32 -6.53
CA MET A 54 -8.12 2.17 -6.86
C MET A 54 -7.91 2.35 -8.36
N TYR A 55 -7.05 3.30 -8.73
CA TYR A 55 -6.67 3.55 -10.12
C TYR A 55 -5.44 4.48 -10.17
N CYS A 56 -4.75 4.51 -11.31
CA CYS A 56 -3.79 5.59 -11.61
C CYS A 56 -4.49 6.64 -12.47
N ASP A 57 -4.41 7.91 -12.08
CA ASP A 57 -5.05 8.99 -12.82
C ASP A 57 -4.20 9.46 -14.03
N LYS A 58 -4.66 10.51 -14.71
CA LYS A 58 -4.00 11.04 -15.92
C LYS A 58 -2.69 11.79 -15.63
N ASP A 59 -2.47 12.16 -14.37
CA ASP A 59 -1.31 12.92 -13.89
C ASP A 59 -0.31 11.97 -13.18
N ASP A 60 -0.44 10.66 -13.41
CA ASP A 60 0.36 9.57 -12.82
C ASP A 60 0.27 9.49 -11.28
N VAL A 61 -0.85 9.94 -10.69
CA VAL A 61 -1.11 9.83 -9.26
C VAL A 61 -1.83 8.52 -8.95
N PHE A 62 -1.30 7.75 -8.01
CA PHE A 62 -1.90 6.50 -7.55
C PHE A 62 -3.01 6.77 -6.52
N HIS A 63 -4.25 6.52 -6.90
CA HIS A 63 -5.38 6.40 -5.97
C HIS A 63 -5.37 5.00 -5.38
N CYS A 64 -5.21 4.92 -4.07
CA CYS A 64 -4.93 3.66 -3.37
C CYS A 64 -5.76 3.51 -2.09
N ILE A 65 -5.88 2.27 -1.63
CA ILE A 65 -6.31 2.00 -0.25
C ILE A 65 -5.10 1.87 0.66
N PHE A 66 -5.24 2.27 1.91
CA PHE A 66 -4.24 2.04 2.96
C PHE A 66 -4.68 0.88 3.85
N VAL A 67 -4.04 -0.27 3.68
CA VAL A 67 -4.36 -1.50 4.43
C VAL A 67 -3.48 -1.59 5.67
N THR A 68 -4.07 -1.80 6.85
CA THR A 68 -3.34 -1.88 8.12
C THR A 68 -4.09 -2.73 9.15
N SER A 69 -3.43 -3.11 10.25
CA SER A 69 -4.10 -3.55 11.50
C SER A 69 -3.92 -2.53 12.63
N ASN A 70 -4.61 -2.69 13.76
CA ASN A 70 -4.46 -1.82 14.94
C ASN A 70 -3.16 -2.08 15.72
N GLU A 71 -2.57 -3.25 15.51
CA GLU A 71 -1.39 -3.77 16.20
C GLU A 71 -0.08 -3.29 15.55
N HIS A 72 -0.15 -2.81 14.31
CA HIS A 72 0.99 -2.26 13.58
C HIS A 72 1.02 -0.74 13.55
N ASP A 73 2.23 -0.19 13.53
CA ASP A 73 2.53 1.24 13.38
C ASP A 73 2.77 1.66 11.92
N PHE A 74 2.49 0.77 10.98
CA PHE A 74 2.58 0.97 9.54
C PHE A 74 1.41 0.30 8.83
N GLY A 75 1.25 0.60 7.55
CA GLY A 75 0.39 -0.14 6.65
C GLY A 75 1.01 -0.20 5.26
N ILE A 76 0.26 -0.80 4.33
CA ILE A 76 0.63 -0.96 2.94
C ILE A 76 -0.38 -0.19 2.09
N LEU A 77 0.10 0.74 1.27
CA LEU A 77 -0.68 1.33 0.19
C LEU A 77 -0.87 0.26 -0.88
N VAL A 78 -2.09 0.11 -1.37
CA VAL A 78 -2.44 -0.87 -2.40
C VAL A 78 -3.17 -0.17 -3.54
N GLU A 79 -2.65 -0.36 -4.74
CA GLU A 79 -3.37 -0.14 -5.99
C GLU A 79 -3.44 -1.49 -6.72
N SER A 80 -4.63 -1.86 -7.19
CA SER A 80 -4.91 -3.23 -7.65
C SER A 80 -4.89 -3.40 -9.17
N GLU A 81 -4.94 -2.32 -9.94
CA GLU A 81 -5.14 -2.28 -11.38
C GLU A 81 -6.40 -3.08 -11.81
N GLY A 82 -7.41 -3.13 -10.94
CA GLY A 82 -8.66 -3.87 -11.14
C GLY A 82 -8.63 -5.35 -10.75
N TYR A 83 -7.54 -5.84 -10.15
CA TYR A 83 -7.43 -7.21 -9.65
C TYR A 83 -7.89 -7.34 -8.18
N HIS A 84 -8.01 -8.57 -7.70
CA HIS A 84 -8.40 -8.85 -6.30
C HIS A 84 -7.19 -8.99 -5.37
N TYR A 85 -5.98 -8.72 -5.87
CA TYR A 85 -4.72 -8.81 -5.15
C TYR A 85 -3.95 -7.48 -5.20
N ALA A 86 -2.92 -7.34 -4.36
CA ALA A 86 -2.17 -6.09 -4.26
C ALA A 86 -1.07 -6.00 -5.32
N ARG A 87 -1.45 -5.48 -6.49
CA ARG A 87 -0.59 -5.41 -7.68
C ARG A 87 0.54 -4.40 -7.54
N TYR A 88 0.24 -3.21 -7.05
CA TYR A 88 1.24 -2.23 -6.62
C TYR A 88 1.14 -2.05 -5.11
N THR A 89 2.30 -2.00 -4.46
CA THR A 89 2.37 -1.85 -3.01
C THR A 89 3.45 -0.86 -2.60
N ALA A 90 3.18 -0.08 -1.55
CA ALA A 90 4.18 0.75 -0.90
C ALA A 90 4.02 0.69 0.63
N TYR A 91 5.15 0.59 1.34
CA TYR A 91 5.17 0.65 2.80
C TYR A 91 5.00 2.10 3.26
N LEU A 92 4.07 2.35 4.18
CA LEU A 92 3.83 3.67 4.76
C LEU A 92 3.71 3.62 6.30
N PRO A 93 4.61 4.29 7.06
CA PRO A 93 4.46 4.43 8.51
C PRO A 93 3.24 5.27 8.86
N LYS A 94 2.45 4.86 9.85
CA LYS A 94 1.29 5.62 10.36
C LYS A 94 1.68 6.96 10.97
N SER A 95 2.92 7.12 11.41
CA SER A 95 3.43 8.39 11.93
C SER A 95 3.39 9.50 10.86
N VAL A 96 3.51 9.16 9.58
CA VAL A 96 3.46 10.13 8.48
C VAL A 96 2.04 10.68 8.32
N LEU A 97 1.01 9.84 8.53
CA LEU A 97 -0.41 10.22 8.46
C LEU A 97 -0.88 11.15 9.58
N ARG A 98 -0.13 11.23 10.70
CA ARG A 98 -0.50 12.03 11.88
C ARG A 98 0.10 13.44 11.86
N SER A 99 0.64 13.87 10.72
CA SER A 99 1.29 15.16 10.54
C SER A 99 0.26 16.21 10.13
N GLU A 100 -0.59 16.62 11.07
CA GLU A 100 -1.36 17.88 11.01
C GLU A 100 -0.93 18.82 12.15
#